data_AF-A0A9D3SUC0-F1
#
_entry.id   AF-A0A9D3SUC0-F1
#
_cell.length_a   1.000
_cell.length_b   1.000
_cell.length_c   1.000
_cell.angle_alpha   90.00
_cell.angle_beta   90.00
_cell.angle_gamma   90.00
#
_symmetry.space_group_name_H-M   'P 1'
#
loop_
_entity.id
_entity.type
_entity.pdbx_description
1 polymer ?
#
loop_
_entity_poly.entity_id
_entity_poly.type
_entity_poly.pdbx_seq_one_letter_code
_entity_poly.pdbx_strand_id
1 'polypeptide(L)'
;MALLQLILLACVSVGMAQHFTSPDTDILAELKELKAKMEKLERENEAQAVKLRALETRLNISESQLEEEKPLLMELKSTVEEVNRQNADRPKVAFSATLFGAGSQHTGPFNTETTLIYKKVITDIGKNYNPATGIFTAPVRGLYYFRQIFDDDGNHSTFTGFLLFPM
;
A
#
# COMPACT_ATOMS: atom_id res chain seq x y z
N MET A 1 -50.42 95.92 0.19
CA MET A 1 -50.92 94.80 -0.66
C MET A 1 -49.91 94.35 -1.71
N ALA A 2 -49.17 95.24 -2.40
CA ALA A 2 -48.19 94.84 -3.41
C ALA A 2 -46.93 94.11 -2.87
N LEU A 3 -46.45 94.46 -1.67
CA LEU A 3 -45.23 93.87 -1.09
C LEU A 3 -45.39 92.37 -0.73
N LEU A 4 -46.59 91.97 -0.30
CA LEU A 4 -46.88 90.59 0.09
C LEU A 4 -46.92 89.64 -1.14
N GLN A 5 -47.39 90.15 -2.29
CA GLN A 5 -47.42 89.40 -3.53
C GLN A 5 -46.02 89.17 -4.12
N LEU A 6 -45.11 90.14 -3.98
CA LEU A 6 -43.73 89.99 -4.44
C LEU A 6 -42.95 88.92 -3.64
N ILE A 7 -43.21 88.83 -2.33
CA ILE A 7 -42.57 87.83 -1.45
C ILE A 7 -43.11 86.43 -1.77
N LEU A 8 -44.42 86.28 -2.00
CA LEU A 8 -45.02 85.00 -2.42
C LEU A 8 -44.48 84.53 -3.77
N LEU A 9 -44.30 85.44 -4.75
CA LEU A 9 -43.73 85.09 -6.06
C LEU A 9 -42.26 84.66 -5.94
N ALA A 10 -41.48 85.33 -5.10
CA ALA A 10 -40.09 84.95 -4.82
C ALA A 10 -40.00 83.59 -4.11
N CYS A 11 -40.86 83.33 -3.11
CA CYS A 11 -40.93 82.04 -2.41
C CYS A 11 -41.32 80.88 -3.33
N VAL A 12 -42.23 81.10 -4.29
CA VAL A 12 -42.61 80.08 -5.28
C VAL A 12 -41.46 79.81 -6.26
N SER A 13 -40.73 80.84 -6.72
CA SER A 13 -39.57 80.64 -7.61
C SER A 13 -38.38 79.94 -6.94
N VAL A 14 -38.14 80.18 -5.65
CA VAL A 14 -37.04 79.55 -4.89
C VAL A 14 -37.43 78.12 -4.47
N GLY A 15 -38.69 77.87 -4.12
CA GLY A 15 -39.20 76.54 -3.76
C GLY A 15 -39.21 75.56 -4.95
N MET A 16 -39.43 76.05 -6.17
CA MET A 16 -39.39 75.21 -7.39
C MET A 16 -37.97 74.93 -7.89
N ALA A 17 -36.97 75.72 -7.48
CA ALA A 17 -35.57 75.48 -7.83
C ALA A 17 -34.89 74.42 -6.93
N GLN A 18 -35.44 74.17 -5.72
CA GLN A 18 -34.85 73.22 -4.76
C GLN A 18 -35.48 71.83 -4.78
N HIS A 19 -36.60 71.63 -5.50
CA HIS A 19 -37.34 70.37 -5.48
C HIS A 19 -37.20 69.52 -6.76
N PHE A 20 -36.27 69.88 -7.65
CA PHE A 20 -35.98 69.15 -8.88
C PHE A 20 -34.53 68.65 -8.98
N THR A 21 -33.85 68.52 -7.84
CA THR A 21 -32.58 67.79 -7.76
C THR A 21 -32.77 66.53 -6.93
N SER A 22 -32.70 65.37 -7.60
CA SER A 22 -32.61 64.01 -7.04
C SER A 22 -33.95 63.25 -6.92
N PRO A 23 -34.30 62.51 -7.98
CA PRO A 23 -34.33 61.05 -7.89
C PRO A 23 -33.38 60.32 -8.87
N ASP A 24 -32.83 61.01 -9.86
CA ASP A 24 -32.09 60.38 -10.97
C ASP A 24 -30.66 59.93 -10.60
N THR A 25 -30.10 60.43 -9.49
CA THR A 25 -28.72 60.17 -9.09
C THR A 25 -28.49 58.75 -8.53
N ASP A 26 -29.55 58.10 -8.02
CA ASP A 26 -29.47 56.80 -7.33
C ASP A 26 -29.62 55.62 -8.32
N ILE A 27 -30.57 55.73 -9.26
CA ILE A 27 -30.82 54.72 -10.31
C ILE A 27 -29.58 54.53 -11.20
N LEU A 28 -28.89 55.62 -11.56
CA LEU A 28 -27.67 55.56 -12.36
C LEU A 28 -26.52 54.86 -11.62
N ALA A 29 -26.45 55.01 -10.29
CA ALA A 29 -25.47 54.36 -9.45
C ALA A 29 -25.73 52.84 -9.34
N GLU A 30 -26.98 52.43 -9.11
CA GLU A 30 -27.38 51.02 -9.11
C GLU A 30 -27.15 50.33 -10.47
N LEU A 31 -27.46 51.01 -11.58
CA LEU A 31 -27.23 50.50 -12.93
C LEU A 31 -25.74 50.26 -13.19
N LYS A 32 -24.88 51.18 -12.72
CA LYS A 32 -23.42 51.06 -12.82
C LYS A 32 -22.89 49.91 -11.96
N GLU A 33 -23.45 49.71 -10.76
CA GLU A 33 -23.09 48.58 -9.89
C GLU A 33 -23.53 47.24 -10.48
N LEU A 34 -24.76 47.16 -11.00
CA LEU A 34 -25.28 45.95 -11.65
C LEU A 34 -24.44 45.56 -12.86
N LYS A 35 -24.05 46.54 -13.69
CA LYS A 35 -23.15 46.31 -14.82
C LYS A 35 -21.80 45.75 -14.37
N ALA A 36 -21.21 46.32 -13.32
CA ALA A 36 -19.94 45.83 -12.76
C ALA A 36 -20.05 44.41 -12.20
N LYS A 37 -21.18 44.06 -11.56
CA LYS A 37 -21.47 42.69 -11.10
C LYS A 37 -21.63 41.73 -12.29
N MET A 38 -22.29 42.15 -13.37
CA MET A 38 -22.48 41.33 -14.57
C MET A 38 -21.14 41.03 -15.26
N GLU A 39 -20.28 42.04 -15.41
CA GLU A 39 -18.90 41.86 -15.93
C GLU A 39 -18.02 40.99 -15.02
N LYS A 40 -18.25 41.00 -13.69
CA LYS A 40 -17.57 40.10 -12.76
C LYS A 40 -18.06 38.67 -12.92
N LEU A 41 -19.37 38.47 -13.02
CA LEU A 41 -20.00 37.15 -13.19
C LEU A 41 -19.55 36.50 -14.50
N GLU A 42 -19.46 37.27 -15.58
CA GLU A 42 -18.98 36.80 -16.87
C GLU A 42 -17.53 36.31 -16.79
N ARG A 43 -16.65 37.08 -16.15
CA ARG A 43 -15.25 36.67 -15.87
C ARG A 43 -15.17 35.42 -14.98
N GLU A 44 -16.01 35.32 -13.97
CA GLU A 44 -16.07 34.13 -13.11
C GLU A 44 -16.54 32.89 -13.88
N ASN A 45 -17.51 33.05 -14.77
CA ASN A 45 -18.02 31.97 -15.62
C ASN A 45 -16.97 31.49 -16.62
N GLU A 46 -16.24 32.40 -17.25
CA GLU A 46 -15.10 32.06 -18.11
C GLU A 46 -14.01 31.33 -17.34
N ALA A 47 -13.66 31.82 -16.14
CA ALA A 47 -12.66 31.18 -15.28
C ALA A 47 -13.11 29.78 -14.83
N GLN A 48 -14.40 29.57 -14.57
CA GLN A 48 -14.96 28.26 -14.25
C GLN A 48 -14.93 27.32 -15.46
N ALA A 49 -15.26 27.80 -16.66
CA ALA A 49 -15.19 27.00 -17.88
C ALA A 49 -13.76 26.50 -18.17
N VAL A 50 -12.74 27.33 -17.92
CA VAL A 50 -11.33 26.92 -18.03
C VAL A 50 -10.98 25.83 -17.02
N LYS A 51 -11.40 25.98 -15.75
CA LYS A 51 -11.16 24.97 -14.71
C LYS A 51 -11.85 23.65 -15.03
N LEU A 52 -13.08 23.68 -15.55
CA LEU A 52 -13.83 22.49 -15.94
C LEU A 52 -13.07 21.68 -17.00
N ARG A 53 -12.61 22.34 -18.07
CA ARG A 53 -11.80 21.71 -19.12
C ARG A 53 -10.51 21.11 -18.60
N ALA A 54 -9.83 21.79 -17.67
CA ALA A 54 -8.63 21.27 -17.04
C ALA A 54 -8.92 20.02 -16.20
N LEU A 55 -10.04 19.98 -15.47
CA LEU A 55 -10.47 18.80 -14.71
C LEU A 55 -10.87 17.64 -15.62
N GLU A 56 -11.62 17.89 -16.69
CA GLU A 56 -11.97 16.87 -17.70
C GLU A 56 -10.72 16.24 -18.31
N THR A 57 -9.72 17.06 -18.66
CA THR A 57 -8.45 16.56 -19.19
C THR A 57 -7.72 15.67 -18.18
N ARG A 58 -7.66 16.09 -16.91
CA ARG A 58 -7.04 15.30 -15.83
C ARG A 58 -7.78 14.00 -15.56
N LEU A 59 -9.11 14.02 -15.63
CA LEU A 59 -9.93 12.83 -15.45
C LEU A 59 -9.64 11.80 -16.54
N ASN A 60 -9.67 12.22 -17.81
CA ASN A 60 -9.39 11.34 -18.95
C ASN A 60 -7.97 10.73 -18.88
N ILE A 61 -6.98 11.53 -18.46
CA ILE A 61 -5.60 11.02 -18.27
C ILE A 61 -5.58 9.97 -17.15
N SER A 62 -6.23 10.24 -16.01
CA SER A 62 -6.27 9.30 -14.89
C SER A 62 -7.01 8.00 -15.24
N GLU A 63 -8.10 8.09 -16.01
CA GLU A 63 -8.83 6.92 -16.49
C GLU A 63 -7.97 6.08 -17.45
N SER A 64 -7.26 6.74 -18.38
CA SER A 64 -6.31 6.05 -19.27
C SER A 64 -5.21 5.32 -18.48
N GLN A 65 -4.62 5.99 -17.49
CA GLN A 65 -3.60 5.38 -16.63
C GLN A 65 -4.13 4.17 -15.87
N LEU A 66 -5.36 4.26 -15.36
CA LEU A 66 -5.99 3.16 -14.64
C LEU A 66 -6.26 1.96 -15.55
N GLU A 67 -6.69 2.19 -16.80
CA GLU A 67 -6.87 1.11 -17.78
C GLU A 67 -5.54 0.44 -18.17
N GLU A 68 -4.43 1.20 -18.19
CA GLU A 68 -3.09 0.66 -18.41
C GLU A 68 -2.55 -0.13 -17.19
N GLU A 69 -2.88 0.27 -15.96
CA GLU A 69 -2.42 -0.38 -14.73
C GLU A 69 -3.13 -1.72 -14.45
N LYS A 70 -4.43 -1.83 -14.79
CA LYS A 70 -5.23 -3.05 -14.59
C LYS A 70 -4.59 -4.34 -15.13
N PRO A 71 -4.12 -4.42 -16.40
CA PRO A 71 -3.50 -5.65 -16.92
C PRO A 71 -2.20 -5.98 -16.20
N LEU A 72 -1.39 -4.97 -15.85
CA LEU A 72 -0.14 -5.16 -15.10
C LEU A 72 -0.41 -5.74 -13.71
N LEU A 73 -1.44 -5.25 -13.02
CA LEU A 73 -1.84 -5.77 -11.71
C LEU A 73 -2.33 -7.22 -11.80
N MET A 74 -3.08 -7.56 -12.85
CA MET A 74 -3.55 -8.92 -13.08
C MET A 74 -2.38 -9.89 -13.36
N GLU A 75 -1.43 -9.47 -14.19
CA GLU A 75 -0.22 -10.25 -14.50
C GLU A 75 0.67 -10.43 -13.27
N LEU A 76 0.89 -9.36 -12.50
CA LEU A 76 1.65 -9.40 -11.26
C LEU A 76 1.01 -10.35 -10.25
N LYS A 77 -0.31 -10.29 -10.08
CA LYS A 77 -1.05 -11.18 -9.19
C LYS A 77 -0.90 -12.64 -9.61
N SER A 78 -1.06 -12.93 -10.91
CA SER A 78 -0.87 -14.28 -11.45
C SER A 78 0.55 -14.79 -11.22
N THR A 79 1.56 -13.92 -11.40
CA THR A 79 2.97 -14.28 -11.18
C THR A 79 3.26 -14.58 -9.72
N VAL A 80 2.70 -13.77 -8.80
CA VAL A 80 2.82 -13.98 -7.35
C VAL A 80 2.17 -15.30 -6.93
N GLU A 81 0.98 -15.61 -7.44
CA GLU A 81 0.30 -16.87 -7.18
C GLU A 81 1.13 -18.07 -7.65
N GLU A 82 1.70 -17.99 -8.86
CA GLU A 82 2.52 -19.07 -9.41
C GLU A 82 3.81 -19.29 -8.60
N VAL A 83 4.54 -18.22 -8.27
CA VAL A 83 5.76 -18.31 -7.45
C VAL A 83 5.46 -18.90 -6.07
N ASN A 84 4.35 -18.49 -5.45
CA ASN A 84 3.92 -19.03 -4.17
C ASN A 84 3.60 -20.53 -4.25
N ARG A 85 2.91 -20.96 -5.31
CA ARG A 85 2.63 -22.38 -5.56
C ARG A 85 3.92 -23.18 -5.72
N GLN A 86 4.83 -22.72 -6.58
CA GLN A 86 6.12 -23.38 -6.79
C GLN A 86 6.96 -23.47 -5.50
N ASN A 87 6.92 -22.45 -4.65
CA ASN A 87 7.63 -22.45 -3.38
C ASN A 87 6.97 -23.34 -2.30
N ALA A 88 5.65 -23.53 -2.37
CA ALA A 88 4.92 -24.45 -1.52
C ALA A 88 5.22 -25.91 -1.89
N ASP A 89 5.28 -26.21 -3.19
CA ASP A 89 5.51 -27.57 -3.72
C ASP A 89 6.99 -28.01 -3.63
N ARG A 90 7.91 -27.07 -3.38
CA ARG A 90 9.33 -27.39 -3.21
C ARG A 90 9.56 -28.28 -1.99
N PRO A 91 10.26 -29.42 -2.14
CA PRO A 91 10.55 -30.30 -1.03
C PRO A 91 11.47 -29.61 -0.02
N LYS A 92 11.04 -29.59 1.25
CA LYS A 92 11.82 -29.06 2.38
C LYS A 92 12.23 -30.24 3.23
N VAL A 93 13.53 -30.47 3.36
CA VAL A 93 14.08 -31.61 4.09
C VAL A 93 15.20 -31.15 5.00
N ALA A 94 15.03 -31.43 6.29
CA ALA A 94 15.98 -31.09 7.33
C ALA A 94 15.78 -32.02 8.52
N PHE A 95 16.84 -32.61 9.05
CA PHE A 95 16.75 -33.30 10.32
C PHE A 95 17.96 -33.01 11.19
N SER A 96 17.75 -33.11 12.50
CA SER A 96 18.80 -33.13 13.50
C SER A 96 18.37 -34.02 14.65
N ALA A 97 19.26 -34.90 15.07
CA ALA A 97 19.02 -35.82 16.17
C ALA A 97 20.27 -35.99 17.01
N THR A 98 20.09 -36.26 18.30
CA THR A 98 21.17 -36.52 19.24
C THR A 98 21.21 -37.99 19.63
N LEU A 99 22.42 -38.49 19.85
CA LEU A 99 22.64 -39.89 20.24
C LEU A 99 22.04 -40.17 21.63
N PHE A 100 22.11 -39.18 22.52
CA PHE A 100 21.60 -39.26 23.89
C PHE A 100 20.71 -38.07 24.27
N GLY A 101 19.94 -38.25 25.35
CA GLY A 101 19.33 -37.15 26.12
C GLY A 101 20.33 -36.56 27.12
N ALA A 102 19.83 -35.94 28.21
CA ALA A 102 20.73 -35.49 29.28
C ALA A 102 21.39 -36.69 29.97
N GLY A 103 22.71 -36.64 30.17
CA GLY A 103 23.50 -37.65 30.87
C GLY A 103 24.61 -38.29 30.02
N SER A 104 25.71 -38.66 30.68
CA SER A 104 26.84 -39.35 30.06
C SER A 104 26.54 -40.82 29.85
N GLN A 105 26.43 -41.24 28.59
CA GLN A 105 26.24 -42.64 28.23
C GLN A 105 27.26 -43.01 27.15
N HIS A 106 27.91 -44.16 27.32
CA HIS A 106 28.89 -44.68 26.35
C HIS A 106 28.18 -45.62 25.37
N THR A 107 28.38 -45.41 24.07
CA THR A 107 27.84 -46.28 23.00
C THR A 107 29.01 -46.94 22.28
N GLY A 108 29.19 -48.24 22.51
CA GLY A 108 30.31 -49.03 22.01
C GLY A 108 31.18 -49.60 23.13
N PRO A 109 32.38 -50.12 22.83
CA PRO A 109 32.90 -50.38 21.47
C PRO A 109 32.09 -51.46 20.74
N PHE A 110 32.06 -51.41 19.41
CA PHE A 110 31.43 -52.44 18.57
C PHE A 110 32.50 -53.23 17.83
N ASN A 111 32.35 -54.55 17.75
CA ASN A 111 33.24 -55.46 17.04
C ASN A 111 32.78 -55.75 15.60
N THR A 112 31.60 -55.26 15.21
CA THR A 112 31.02 -55.37 13.87
C THR A 112 30.44 -54.03 13.44
N GLU A 113 30.21 -53.86 12.13
CA GLU A 113 29.48 -52.71 11.60
C GLU A 113 28.13 -52.58 12.33
N THR A 114 27.92 -51.43 12.97
CA THR A 114 26.75 -51.17 13.80
C THR A 114 26.20 -49.79 13.46
N THR A 115 24.93 -49.73 13.09
CA THR A 115 24.25 -48.45 12.86
C THR A 115 24.03 -47.73 14.19
N LEU A 116 24.53 -46.49 14.30
CA LEU A 116 24.27 -45.64 15.46
C LEU A 116 22.86 -45.04 15.36
N ILE A 117 22.05 -45.26 16.39
CA ILE A 117 20.66 -44.80 16.44
C ILE A 117 20.59 -43.50 17.25
N TYR A 118 20.51 -42.36 16.55
CA TYR A 118 20.30 -41.05 17.17
C TYR A 118 18.82 -40.88 17.55
N LYS A 119 18.44 -41.48 18.68
CA LYS A 119 17.04 -41.68 19.07
C LYS A 119 16.28 -40.38 19.37
N LYS A 120 16.98 -39.33 19.83
CA LYS A 120 16.33 -38.07 20.23
C LYS A 120 16.32 -37.08 19.07
N VAL A 121 15.19 -36.98 18.39
CA VAL A 121 14.99 -36.04 17.27
C VAL A 121 14.77 -34.63 17.81
N ILE A 122 15.58 -33.67 17.35
CA ILE A 122 15.39 -32.23 17.58
C ILE A 122 14.51 -31.64 16.48
N THR A 123 14.85 -31.91 15.22
CA THR A 123 14.15 -31.42 14.03
C THR A 123 14.01 -32.56 13.04
N ASP A 124 12.87 -32.63 12.34
CA ASP A 124 12.63 -33.58 11.25
C ASP A 124 11.54 -33.01 10.33
N ILE A 125 11.96 -32.09 9.47
CA ILE A 125 11.19 -31.48 8.38
C ILE A 125 11.26 -32.46 7.20
N GLY A 126 10.09 -32.81 6.65
CA GLY A 126 9.95 -33.84 5.62
C GLY A 126 9.70 -35.25 6.16
N LYS A 127 9.96 -35.50 7.46
CA LYS A 127 9.70 -36.78 8.13
C LYS A 127 10.43 -37.96 7.50
N ASN A 128 11.71 -37.74 7.22
CA ASN A 128 12.55 -38.68 6.47
C ASN A 128 13.65 -39.33 7.32
N TYR A 129 13.74 -38.97 8.61
CA TYR A 129 14.60 -39.63 9.57
C TYR A 129 13.79 -40.61 10.44
N ASN A 130 14.24 -41.85 10.52
CA ASN A 130 13.62 -42.86 11.39
C ASN A 130 14.42 -43.02 12.69
N PRO A 131 13.93 -42.51 13.85
CA PRO A 131 14.65 -42.60 15.12
C PRO A 131 14.67 -44.00 15.73
N ALA A 132 13.88 -44.95 15.22
CA ALA A 132 13.94 -46.35 15.65
C ALA A 132 15.10 -47.11 14.99
N THR A 133 15.51 -46.71 13.78
CA THR A 133 16.57 -47.39 13.01
C THR A 133 17.83 -46.56 12.86
N GLY A 134 17.77 -45.25 13.11
CA GLY A 134 18.88 -44.33 12.88
C GLY A 134 19.05 -43.89 11.42
N ILE A 135 18.15 -44.32 10.53
CA ILE A 135 18.31 -44.18 9.07
C ILE A 135 17.56 -42.95 8.56
N PHE A 136 18.28 -42.10 7.82
CA PHE A 136 17.69 -41.07 6.97
C PHE A 136 17.49 -41.61 5.55
N THR A 137 16.30 -41.40 4.97
CA THR A 137 16.00 -41.79 3.58
C THR A 137 15.73 -40.54 2.75
N ALA A 138 16.56 -40.28 1.73
CA ALA A 138 16.36 -39.14 0.84
C ALA A 138 15.02 -39.27 0.08
N PRO A 139 14.05 -38.34 0.25
CA PRO A 139 12.74 -38.44 -0.41
C PRO A 139 12.77 -38.09 -1.89
N VAL A 140 13.76 -37.29 -2.31
CA VAL A 140 13.92 -36.81 -3.67
C VAL A 140 15.39 -36.89 -4.06
N ARG A 141 15.67 -36.88 -5.37
CA ARG A 141 17.04 -36.71 -5.84
C ARG A 141 17.47 -35.27 -5.56
N GLY A 142 18.74 -35.09 -5.17
CA GLY A 142 19.26 -33.78 -4.86
C GLY A 142 20.62 -33.82 -4.19
N LEU A 143 21.16 -32.63 -3.95
CA LEU A 143 22.36 -32.43 -3.16
C LEU A 143 21.98 -32.31 -1.68
N TYR A 144 22.45 -33.24 -0.87
CA TYR A 144 22.25 -33.25 0.58
C TYR A 144 23.56 -32.91 1.29
N TYR A 145 23.45 -32.15 2.38
CA TYR A 145 24.54 -31.90 3.31
C TYR A 145 24.31 -32.70 4.58
N PHE A 146 25.35 -33.35 5.09
CA PHE A 146 25.33 -34.06 6.37
C PHE A 146 26.50 -33.62 7.24
N ARG A 147 26.26 -33.52 8.55
CA ARG A 147 27.28 -33.21 9.55
C ARG A 147 27.04 -34.03 10.81
N GLN A 148 28.13 -34.55 11.35
CA GLN A 148 28.16 -35.13 12.69
C GLN A 148 29.09 -34.27 13.55
N ILE A 149 28.66 -33.97 14.77
CA ILE A 149 29.44 -33.24 15.76
C ILE A 149 29.50 -34.11 17.01
N PHE A 150 30.68 -34.21 17.59
CA PHE A 150 30.95 -34.85 18.87
C PHE A 150 31.51 -33.75 19.79
N ASP A 151 30.89 -33.57 20.94
CA ASP A 151 31.35 -32.66 21.99
C ASP A 151 31.76 -33.48 23.22
N ASP A 152 32.99 -33.25 23.67
CA ASP A 152 33.59 -33.91 24.84
C ASP A 152 33.02 -33.33 26.15
N ASP A 153 32.59 -32.06 26.15
CA ASP A 153 31.95 -31.43 27.30
C ASP A 153 30.44 -31.74 27.30
N GLY A 154 30.08 -32.83 27.99
CA GLY A 154 28.70 -33.26 28.18
C GLY A 154 28.24 -34.42 27.29
N ASN A 155 29.16 -35.03 26.53
CA ASN A 155 28.89 -36.22 25.69
C ASN A 155 27.77 -36.02 24.66
N HIS A 156 27.69 -34.82 24.06
CA HIS A 156 26.70 -34.55 23.04
C HIS A 156 27.21 -35.00 21.66
N SER A 157 26.60 -36.05 21.11
CA SER A 157 26.75 -36.39 19.70
C SER A 157 25.50 -36.00 18.94
N THR A 158 25.65 -35.15 17.92
CA THR A 158 24.55 -34.66 17.08
C THR A 158 24.79 -35.05 15.62
N PHE A 159 23.77 -35.63 14.99
CA PHE A 159 23.74 -35.90 13.56
C PHE A 159 22.68 -35.02 12.90
N THR A 160 23.09 -34.30 11.87
CA THR A 160 22.25 -33.32 11.19
C THR A 160 22.38 -33.50 9.68
N GLY A 161 21.28 -33.31 8.95
CA GLY A 161 21.31 -33.26 7.50
C GLY A 161 20.21 -32.37 6.90
N PHE A 162 20.49 -31.79 5.73
CA PHE A 162 19.60 -30.89 5.01
C PHE A 162 19.67 -31.11 3.50
N LEU A 163 18.56 -30.89 2.79
CA LEU A 163 18.53 -30.78 1.33
C LEU A 163 18.97 -29.36 0.91
N LEU A 164 20.04 -29.26 0.11
CA LEU A 164 20.52 -27.99 -0.45
C LEU A 164 19.83 -27.67 -1.77
N PHE A 165 19.83 -28.63 -2.71
CA PHE A 165 19.26 -28.45 -4.04
C PHE A 165 18.51 -29.70 -4.50
N PRO A 166 17.18 -29.66 -4.71
CA PRO A 166 16.45 -30.74 -5.37
C PRO A 166 16.80 -30.83 -6.87
N MET A 167 16.73 -32.03 -7.46
CA MET A 167 17.05 -32.34 -8.86
C MET A 167 15.90 -33.07 -9.59
#